data_AF-A0A6C0HW03-F1
#
_entry.id   AF-A0A6C0HW03-F1
#
_cell.length_a   1.000
_cell.length_b   1.000
_cell.length_c   1.000
_cell.angle_alpha   90.00
_cell.angle_beta   90.00
_cell.angle_gamma   90.00
#
_symmetry.space_group_name_H-M   'P 1'
#
loop_
_entity.id
_entity.type
_entity.pdbx_description
1 polymer ?
#
loop_
_entity_poly.entity_id
_entity_poly.type
_entity_poly.pdbx_seq_one_letter_code
_entity_poly.pdbx_strand_id
1 'polypeptide(L)' 'MISSRFVRIHKLSISILIFLSLMMLIHWLKPKMIYDEHGGFRSFGIGYKQTTVFPIWLVSVVLAIFSYLFVMYLQLVC' A
#
# COMPACT_ATOMS: atom_id res chain seq x y z
N MET A 1 -14.92 -4.04 -20.94
CA MET A 1 -15.13 -2.66 -20.45
C MET A 1 -15.65 -2.76 -19.03
N ILE A 2 -14.88 -2.33 -18.03
CA ILE A 2 -15.33 -2.32 -16.63
C ILE A 2 -16.54 -1.38 -16.57
N SER A 3 -17.69 -1.87 -16.14
CA SER A 3 -18.89 -1.03 -16.04
C SER A 3 -18.65 0.05 -14.98
N SER A 4 -18.59 1.31 -15.38
CA SER A 4 -18.36 2.45 -14.49
C SER A 4 -19.41 2.58 -13.39
N ARG A 5 -20.61 2.01 -13.62
CA ARG A 5 -21.65 1.86 -12.60
C ARG A 5 -21.22 0.93 -11.46
N PHE A 6 -20.55 -0.18 -11.76
CA PHE A 6 -20.07 -1.13 -10.76
C PHE A 6 -18.97 -0.53 -9.87
N VAL A 7 -17.99 0.15 -10.49
CA VAL A 7 -16.89 0.82 -9.79
C VAL A 7 -17.42 1.91 -8.85
N ARG A 8 -18.42 2.67 -9.30
CA ARG A 8 -19.03 3.75 -8.50
C ARG A 8 -19.77 3.21 -7.26
N ILE A 9 -20.50 2.11 -7.40
CA ILE A 9 -21.27 1.51 -6.29
C ILE A 9 -20.31 0.91 -5.24
N HIS A 10 -19.27 0.19 -5.68
CA HIS A 10 -18.38 -0.56 -4.79
C HIS A 10 -16.99 0.08 -4.62
N LYS A 11 -16.88 1.41 -4.77
CA LYS A 11 -15.59 2.12 -4.77
C LYS A 11 -14.73 1.84 -3.53
N LEU A 12 -15.35 1.77 -2.35
CA LEU A 12 -14.63 1.50 -1.10
C LEU A 12 -14.11 0.07 -1.04
N SER A 13 -14.96 -0.92 -1.33
CA SER A 13 -14.58 -2.34 -1.34
C SER A 13 -13.46 -2.62 -2.34
N ILE A 14 -13.53 -2.03 -3.54
CA ILE A 14 -12.48 -2.15 -4.56
C ILE A 14 -11.18 -1.50 -4.08
N SER A 15 -11.25 -0.32 -3.44
CA SER A 15 -10.07 0.36 -2.89
C SER A 15 -9.39 -0.48 -1.80
N ILE A 16 -10.17 -1.08 -0.91
CA ILE A 16 -9.67 -1.95 0.16
C ILE A 16 -9.03 -3.21 -0.43
N LEU A 17 -9.65 -3.82 -1.45
CA LEU A 17 -9.11 -5.01 -2.11
C LEU A 17 -7.74 -4.71 -2.76
N ILE A 18 -7.64 -3.58 -3.46
CA ILE A 18 -6.38 -3.14 -4.08
C ILE A 18 -5.32 -2.88 -3.00
N PHE A 19 -5.67 -2.15 -1.94
CA PHE A 19 -4.78 -1.90 -0.81
C PHE A 19 -4.24 -3.21 -0.20
N LEU A 20 -5.13 -4.18 0.09
CA LEU A 20 -4.74 -5.47 0.66
C LEU A 20 -3.84 -6.26 -0.29
N SER A 21 -4.14 -6.27 -1.59
CA SER A 21 -3.32 -6.96 -2.59
C SER A 21 -1.90 -6.38 -2.68
N LEU A 22 -1.77 -5.05 -2.69
CA LEU A 22 -0.48 -4.37 -2.71
C LEU A 22 0.27 -4.56 -1.39
N MET A 23 -0.44 -4.59 -0.26
CA MET A 23 0.15 -4.90 1.04
C MET A 23 0.72 -6.30 1.09
N MET A 24 -0.02 -7.31 0.62
CA MET A 24 0.46 -8.69 0.53
C MET A 24 1.71 -8.77 -0.36
N LEU A 25 1.71 -8.07 -1.50
CA LEU A 25 2.86 -8.03 -2.39
C LEU A 25 4.11 -7.45 -1.71
N ILE A 26 3.97 -6.35 -0.96
CA ILE A 26 5.08 -5.75 -0.20
C ILE A 26 5.60 -6.72 0.88
N HIS A 27 4.70 -7.40 1.59
CA HIS A 27 5.07 -8.38 2.62
C HIS A 27 5.76 -9.62 2.02
N TRP A 28 5.42 -9.99 0.79
CA TRP A 28 6.07 -11.10 0.11
C TRP A 28 7.45 -10.71 -0.43
N LEU A 29 7.55 -9.53 -1.05
CA LEU A 29 8.82 -9.02 -1.59
C LEU A 29 9.84 -8.65 -0.51
N LYS A 30 9.39 -8.39 0.73
CA LYS A 30 10.21 -8.00 1.89
C LYS A 30 11.31 -7.00 1.50
N PRO A 31 10.96 -5.82 0.96
CA PRO A 31 11.95 -4.87 0.48
C PRO A 31 12.95 -4.51 1.59
N LYS A 32 14.25 -4.51 1.28
CA LYS A 32 15.34 -4.19 2.22
C LYS A 32 15.22 -2.81 2.89
N MET A 33 14.38 -1.92 2.33
CA MET A 33 14.07 -0.61 2.89
C MET A 33 13.14 -0.67 4.12
N ILE A 34 12.34 -1.73 4.29
CA ILE A 34 11.35 -1.89 5.38
C ILE A 34 11.69 -3.12 6.23
N TYR A 35 12.20 -4.18 5.59
CA TYR A 35 12.54 -5.44 6.22
C TYR A 35 14.04 -5.58 6.39
N ASP A 36 14.44 -6.15 7.52
CA ASP A 36 15.82 -6.53 7.79
C ASP A 36 16.20 -7.81 7.00
N GLU A 37 17.49 -8.11 6.92
CA GLU A 37 18.04 -9.32 6.28
C GLU A 37 17.48 -10.61 6.92
N HIS A 38 17.03 -10.54 8.17
CA HIS A 38 16.37 -11.63 8.89
C HIS A 38 14.84 -11.67 8.71
N GLY A 39 14.27 -10.76 7.91
CA GLY A 39 12.83 -10.68 7.64
C GLY A 39 11.98 -10.03 8.74
N GLY A 40 12.61 -9.48 9.78
CA GLY A 40 11.96 -8.63 10.77
C GLY A 40 11.71 -7.21 10.25
N PHE A 41 10.81 -6.46 10.90
CA PHE A 41 10.61 -5.05 10.57
C PHE A 41 11.76 -4.22 11.12
N ARG A 42 12.29 -3.33 10.29
CA ARG A 42 13.33 -2.39 10.72
C ARG A 42 12.69 -1.28 11.56
N SER A 43 13.25 -1.03 12.74
CA SER A 43 12.78 0.04 13.63
C SER A 43 12.93 1.42 12.99
N PHE A 44 11.95 2.30 13.25
CA PHE A 44 12.04 3.70 12.85
C PHE A 44 13.14 4.42 13.63
N GLY A 45 14.01 5.18 12.97
CA GLY A 45 15.04 5.96 13.65
C GLY A 45 16.07 6.62 12.72
N ILE A 46 16.64 7.73 13.19
CA ILE A 46 17.68 8.54 12.51
C ILE A 46 19.06 8.23 13.13
N GLY A 47 19.66 7.08 12.76
CA GLY A 47 20.94 6.56 13.28
C GLY A 47 20.82 5.91 14.68
N TYR A 48 21.39 4.75 15.02
CA TYR A 48 22.55 3.98 14.57
C TYR A 48 22.16 2.51 14.27
N LYS A 49 22.71 1.94 13.19
CA LYS A 49 22.56 0.55 12.67
C LYS A 49 21.10 0.08 12.44
N GLN A 50 20.81 -0.30 11.18
CA GLN A 50 19.58 -0.99 10.76
C GLN A 50 18.24 -0.22 10.92
N THR A 51 18.25 1.10 11.10
CA THR A 51 17.03 1.90 11.21
C THR A 51 16.49 2.33 9.85
N THR A 52 15.16 2.47 9.73
CA THR A 52 14.51 2.95 8.50
C THR A 52 13.84 4.29 8.71
N VAL A 53 13.91 5.13 7.68
CA VAL A 53 13.16 6.40 7.61
C VAL A 53 11.69 6.13 7.26
N PHE A 54 11.40 4.98 6.64
CA PHE A 54 10.07 4.61 6.16
C PHE A 54 9.50 3.45 6.99
N PRO A 55 8.84 3.73 8.13
CA PRO A 55 8.22 2.68 8.92
C PRO A 55 7.02 2.10 8.18
N ILE A 56 6.70 0.83 8.43
CA ILE A 56 5.64 0.13 7.70
C ILE A 56 4.26 0.78 7.87
N TRP A 57 3.98 1.39 9.01
CA TRP A 57 2.73 2.10 9.23
C TRP A 57 2.59 3.32 8.31
N LEU A 58 3.68 4.05 8.04
CA LEU A 58 3.68 5.19 7.13
C LEU A 58 3.46 4.73 5.69
N VAL A 59 4.16 3.67 5.29
CA VAL A 59 3.97 3.02 3.98
C VAL A 59 2.52 2.57 3.82
N SER A 60 1.90 2.06 4.87
CA SER A 60 0.49 1.65 4.88
C SER A 60 -0.48 2.79 4.63
N VAL A 61 -0.32 3.91 5.34
CA VAL A 61 -1.16 5.10 5.14
C VAL A 61 -1.01 5.62 3.71
N VAL A 62 0.23 5.73 3.22
CA VAL A 62 0.50 6.19 1.86
C VAL A 62 -0.14 5.27 0.82
N LEU A 63 0.02 3.95 0.96
CA LEU A 63 -0.53 2.97 0.03
C LEU A 63 -2.07 2.95 0.05
N ALA A 64 -2.69 3.14 1.21
CA ALA A 64 -4.14 3.25 1.33
C ALA A 64 -4.69 4.48 0.59
N ILE A 65 -4.03 5.65 0.74
CA ILE A 65 -4.38 6.87 0.02
C ILE A 65 -4.25 6.64 -1.49
N PHE A 66 -3.12 6.09 -1.96
CA PHE A 66 -2.92 5.80 -3.37
C PHE A 66 -3.94 4.80 -3.94
N SER A 67 -4.32 3.79 -3.16
CA SER A 67 -5.33 2.81 -3.59
C SER A 67 -6.70 3.46 -3.82
N TYR A 68 -7.10 4.37 -2.92
CA TYR A 68 -8.34 5.14 -3.09
C TYR A 68 -8.28 6.09 -4.28
N LEU A 69 -7.17 6.84 -4.43
CA LEU A 69 -6.97 7.76 -5.55
C LEU A 69 -6.98 7.02 -6.89
N PHE A 70 -6.40 5.82 -6.95
CA PHE A 70 -6.41 4.98 -8.13
C PHE A 70 -7.83 4.56 -8.52
N VAL A 71 -8.66 4.12 -7.57
CA VAL A 71 -10.06 3.78 -7.84
C VAL A 71 -10.87 5.00 -8.25
N MET A 72 -10.61 6.15 -7.63
CA MET A 72 -11.23 7.42 -8.02
C MET A 72 -10.86 7.83 -9.45
N TYR A 73 -9.60 7.67 -9.84
CA TYR A 73 -9.13 7.90 -11.21
C TYR A 73 -9.81 6.94 -12.21
N LEU A 74 -9.88 5.65 -11.89
CA LEU A 74 -10.61 4.68 -12.71
C LEU A 74 -12.09 5.04 -12.89
N GLN A 75 -12.74 5.56 -11.84
CA GLN A 75 -14.13 6.02 -11.89
C GLN A 75 -14.29 7.30 -12.73
N LEU A 76 -13.26 8.13 -12.85
CA LEU A 76 -13.31 9.36 -13.64
C LEU A 76 -13.09 9.09 -15.13
N VAL A 77 -12.27 8.09 -15.46
CA VAL A 77 -11.93 7.72 -16.84
C VAL A 77 -12.95 6.76 -17.48
N CYS A 78 -13.67 5.96 -16.68
CA CYS A 78 -14.70 5.01 -17.15
C CYS A 78 -16.12 5.57 -16.98
#